data_AF-A0A7S1M7N3-F1
#
_entry.id   AF-A0A7S1M7N3-F1
#
_cell.length_a   1.000
_cell.length_b   1.000
_cell.length_c   1.000
_cell.angle_alpha   90.00
_cell.angle_beta   90.00
_cell.angle_gamma   90.00
#
_symmetry.space_group_name_H-M   'P 1'
#
loop_
_entity.id
_entity.type
_entity.pdbx_description
1 polymer ?
#
loop_
_entity_poly.entity_id
_entity_poly.type
_entity_poly.pdbx_seq_one_letter_code
_entity_poly.pdbx_strand_id
1 'polypeptide(L)'
;DDAEKALQAVTELSEDGKLFRFAEEIEEHYLGGGSQSKCFWLDPDDDATLKDDLLRGYDIGFTSIASLLQPYVEDVTGEQITERSPALLSLAFAGSEEMDDYPSPEATD
;
A
#
# COMPACT_ATOMS: atom_id res chain seq x y z
N ASP A 1 -15.61 12.10 -7.00
CA ASP A 1 -15.67 12.45 -5.57
C ASP A 1 -14.70 11.67 -4.69
N ASP A 2 -15.03 10.55 -4.04
CA ASP A 2 -14.10 9.97 -3.04
C ASP A 2 -12.86 9.31 -3.66
N ALA A 3 -12.98 8.68 -4.83
CA ALA A 3 -11.82 8.16 -5.55
C ALA A 3 -10.85 9.28 -5.98
N GLU A 4 -11.37 10.45 -6.36
CA GLU A 4 -10.55 11.60 -6.74
C GLU A 4 -9.87 12.21 -5.51
N LYS A 5 -10.57 12.30 -4.37
CA LYS A 5 -9.97 12.74 -3.10
C LYS A 5 -8.87 11.79 -2.64
N ALA A 6 -9.10 10.48 -2.73
CA ALA A 6 -8.10 9.48 -2.39
C ALA A 6 -6.89 9.61 -3.31
N LEU A 7 -7.09 9.75 -4.63
CA LEU A 7 -6.00 9.99 -5.57
C LEU A 7 -5.23 11.26 -5.21
N GLN A 8 -5.92 12.36 -4.93
CA GLN A 8 -5.29 13.61 -4.52
C GLN A 8 -4.44 13.45 -3.26
N ALA A 9 -4.97 12.80 -2.21
CA ALA A 9 -4.23 12.55 -0.98
C ALA A 9 -2.95 11.72 -1.21
N VAL A 10 -3.01 10.73 -2.10
CA VAL A 10 -1.83 9.93 -2.47
C VAL A 10 -0.83 10.74 -3.32
N THR A 11 -1.33 11.63 -4.18
CA THR A 11 -0.48 12.57 -4.92
C THR A 11 0.24 13.54 -3.97
N GLU A 12 -0.43 14.08 -2.97
CA GLU A 12 0.18 14.96 -1.95
C GLU A 12 1.27 14.22 -1.16
N LEU A 13 1.05 12.96 -0.78
CA LEU A 13 2.09 12.11 -0.18
C LEU A 13 3.30 11.94 -1.11
N SER A 14 3.08 11.90 -2.42
CA SER A 14 4.15 11.79 -3.42
C SER A 14 4.97 13.07 -3.52
N GLU A 15 4.30 14.22 -3.51
CA GLU A 15 4.94 15.53 -3.55
C GLU A 15 5.76 15.79 -2.27
N ASP A 16 5.30 15.24 -1.13
CA ASP A 16 6.01 15.27 0.16
C ASP A 16 7.16 14.25 0.25
N GLY A 17 7.41 13.46 -0.80
CA GLY A 17 8.48 12.47 -0.86
C GLY A 17 8.29 11.30 0.12
N LYS A 18 7.05 10.97 0.48
CA LYS A 18 6.73 9.91 1.45
C LYS A 18 6.62 8.53 0.83
N LEU A 19 6.40 8.44 -0.48
CA LEU A 19 6.37 7.16 -1.15
C LEU A 19 7.78 6.61 -1.36
N PHE A 20 7.89 5.30 -1.34
CA PHE A 20 9.11 4.57 -1.67
C PHE A 20 8.88 3.74 -2.94
N ARG A 21 9.94 3.13 -3.46
CA ARG A 21 9.83 2.10 -4.49
C ARG A 21 10.42 0.81 -3.97
N PHE A 22 9.82 -0.31 -4.33
CA PHE A 22 10.40 -1.61 -4.03
C PHE A 22 11.64 -1.88 -4.87
N ALA A 23 12.52 -2.74 -4.37
CA ALA A 23 13.57 -3.33 -5.20
C ALA A 23 12.93 -4.12 -6.35
N GLU A 24 13.59 -4.13 -7.51
CA GLU A 24 13.05 -4.71 -8.74
C GLU A 24 12.68 -6.20 -8.56
N GLU A 25 13.44 -6.92 -7.75
CA GLU A 25 13.26 -8.33 -7.45
C GLU A 25 11.96 -8.64 -6.69
N ILE A 26 11.41 -7.66 -5.97
CA ILE A 26 10.19 -7.85 -5.16
C ILE A 26 9.01 -6.99 -5.60
N GLU A 27 9.24 -5.99 -6.46
CA GLU A 27 8.21 -5.05 -6.92
C GLU A 27 7.02 -5.79 -7.54
N GLU A 28 7.25 -6.75 -8.44
CA GLU A 28 6.19 -7.53 -9.07
C GLU A 28 5.46 -8.48 -8.10
N HIS A 29 6.11 -8.90 -7.02
CA HIS A 29 5.48 -9.75 -6.00
C HIS A 29 4.43 -9.01 -5.18
N TYR A 30 4.62 -7.69 -4.99
CA TYR A 30 3.66 -6.84 -4.30
C TYR A 30 2.63 -6.22 -5.24
N LEU A 31 3.05 -5.81 -6.44
CA LEU A 31 2.22 -5.00 -7.35
C LEU A 31 1.58 -5.81 -8.48
N GLY A 32 2.03 -7.04 -8.70
CA GLY A 32 1.64 -7.88 -9.84
C GLY A 32 2.58 -7.73 -11.03
N GLY A 33 2.57 -8.73 -11.92
CA GLY A 33 3.52 -8.84 -13.03
C GLY A 33 3.51 -7.62 -13.96
N GLY A 34 4.69 -7.09 -14.29
CA GLY A 34 4.90 -5.92 -15.14
C GLY A 34 4.46 -4.59 -14.53
N SER A 35 4.09 -4.55 -13.24
CA SER A 35 3.63 -3.33 -12.56
C SER A 35 4.79 -2.65 -11.84
N GLN A 36 4.89 -1.33 -12.01
CA GLN A 36 5.88 -0.48 -11.35
C GLN A 36 5.15 0.74 -10.81
N SER A 37 5.38 1.07 -9.54
CA SER A 37 4.65 2.16 -8.88
C SER A 37 5.40 2.69 -7.66
N LYS A 38 5.11 3.94 -7.32
CA LYS A 38 5.45 4.50 -6.02
C LYS A 38 4.51 3.90 -4.98
N CYS A 39 5.04 3.52 -3.84
CA CYS A 39 4.35 2.73 -2.83
C CYS A 39 4.33 3.45 -1.48
N PHE A 40 3.29 3.22 -0.68
CA PHE A 40 3.19 3.71 0.69
C PHE A 40 2.47 2.70 1.56
N TRP A 41 3.02 2.41 2.74
CA TRP A 41 2.36 1.57 3.74
C TRP A 41 1.42 2.43 4.57
N LEU A 42 0.13 2.08 4.59
CA LEU A 42 -0.87 2.66 5.48
C LEU A 42 -0.70 2.05 6.87
N ASP A 43 0.43 2.34 7.51
CA ASP A 43 0.73 1.89 8.85
C ASP A 43 -0.24 2.56 9.85
N PRO A 44 -1.10 1.81 10.54
CA PRO A 44 -2.03 2.37 11.51
C PRO A 44 -1.32 3.01 12.72
N ASP A 45 -0.05 2.67 12.96
CA ASP A 45 0.75 3.25 14.03
C ASP A 45 1.50 4.52 13.60
N ASP A 46 1.52 4.85 12.29
CA ASP A 46 2.14 6.08 11.75
C ASP A 46 1.12 7.21 11.54
N ASP A 47 0.62 7.73 12.67
CA ASP A 47 -0.26 8.91 12.69
C ASP A 47 0.40 10.19 12.14
N ALA A 48 1.73 10.23 12.05
CA ALA A 48 2.45 11.43 11.65
C ALA A 48 2.45 11.61 10.13
N THR A 49 2.55 10.50 9.38
CA THR A 49 2.69 10.52 7.92
C THR A 49 1.35 10.45 7.20
N LEU A 50 0.41 9.62 7.68
CA LEU A 50 -0.91 9.49 7.05
C LEU A 50 -1.94 10.32 7.81
N LYS A 51 -2.32 11.48 7.28
CA LYS A 51 -3.33 12.38 7.91
C LYS A 51 -4.71 12.32 7.27
N ASP A 52 -4.85 11.64 6.14
CA ASP A 52 -6.10 11.58 5.40
C ASP A 52 -7.03 10.50 5.99
N ASP A 53 -8.19 10.95 6.49
CA ASP A 53 -9.18 10.07 7.13
C ASP A 53 -9.86 9.11 6.16
N LEU A 54 -9.93 9.45 4.86
CA LEU A 54 -10.53 8.58 3.84
C LEU A 54 -9.63 7.38 3.57
N LEU A 55 -8.32 7.61 3.40
CA LEU A 55 -7.33 6.54 3.22
C LEU A 55 -7.25 5.62 4.45
N ARG A 56 -7.28 6.19 5.66
CA ARG A 56 -7.40 5.42 6.91
C ARG A 56 -8.69 4.60 6.94
N GLY A 57 -9.80 5.18 6.52
CA GLY A 57 -11.08 4.50 6.39
C GLY A 57 -11.02 3.27 5.48
N TYR A 58 -10.25 3.33 4.39
CA TYR A 58 -10.06 2.17 3.51
C TYR A 58 -9.26 1.04 4.18
N ASP A 59 -8.20 1.34 4.93
CA ASP A 59 -7.45 0.31 5.68
C ASP A 59 -8.31 -0.33 6.78
N ILE A 60 -9.09 0.48 7.52
CA ILE A 60 -10.09 -0.01 8.48
C ILE A 60 -11.14 -0.90 7.79
N GLY A 61 -11.53 -0.56 6.56
CA GLY A 61 -12.41 -1.37 5.73
C GLY A 61 -11.85 -2.77 5.48
N PHE A 62 -10.58 -2.88 5.11
CA PHE A 62 -9.91 -4.19 4.95
C PHE A 62 -9.80 -4.96 6.26
N THR A 63 -9.50 -4.28 7.36
CA THR A 63 -9.52 -4.90 8.69
C THR A 63 -10.91 -5.46 9.03
N SER A 64 -11.97 -4.72 8.71
CA SER A 64 -13.35 -5.18 8.91
C SER A 64 -13.66 -6.42 8.08
N ILE A 65 -13.22 -6.48 6.82
CA ILE A 65 -13.36 -7.66 5.96
C ILE A 65 -12.60 -8.85 6.58
N ALA A 66 -11.37 -8.65 7.03
CA ALA A 66 -10.58 -9.69 7.67
C ALA A 66 -11.28 -10.24 8.94
N SER A 67 -11.82 -9.37 9.79
CA SER A 67 -12.59 -9.78 10.98
C SER A 67 -13.86 -10.56 10.64
N LEU A 68 -14.53 -10.23 9.53
CA LEU A 68 -15.70 -10.98 9.05
C LEU A 68 -15.33 -12.38 8.54
N LEU A 69 -14.16 -12.52 7.92
CA LEU A 69 -13.67 -13.80 7.40
C LEU A 69 -13.05 -14.68 8.49
N GLN A 70 -12.47 -14.08 9.54
CA GLN A 70 -11.69 -14.75 10.57
C GLN A 70 -12.32 -16.03 11.14
N PRO A 71 -13.64 -16.09 11.47
CA PRO A 71 -14.25 -17.30 12.01
C PRO A 71 -14.24 -18.50 11.06
N TYR A 72 -14.07 -18.27 9.75
CA TYR A 72 -14.12 -19.30 8.71
C TYR A 72 -12.74 -19.70 8.19
N VAL A 73 -11.70 -18.91 8.49
CA VAL A 73 -10.34 -19.17 7.97
C VAL A 73 -9.75 -20.41 8.60
N GLU A 74 -9.96 -20.64 9.90
CA GLU A 74 -9.47 -21.82 10.61
C GLU A 74 -10.08 -23.11 10.05
N ASP A 75 -11.38 -23.11 9.75
CA ASP A 75 -12.06 -24.27 9.18
C ASP A 75 -11.51 -24.68 7.80
N VAL A 76 -11.04 -23.71 7.00
CA VAL A 76 -10.56 -23.94 5.63
C VAL A 76 -9.06 -24.19 5.58
N THR A 77 -8.29 -23.46 6.37
CA THR A 77 -6.82 -23.44 6.29
C THR A 77 -6.14 -24.17 7.44
N GLY A 78 -6.86 -24.44 8.53
CA GLY A 78 -6.31 -24.98 9.78
C GLY A 78 -5.58 -23.94 10.65
N GLU A 79 -5.59 -22.67 10.26
CA GLU A 79 -4.85 -21.59 10.92
C GLU A 79 -5.76 -20.39 11.20
N GLN A 80 -5.44 -19.62 12.25
CA GLN A 80 -6.17 -18.39 12.59
C GLN A 80 -5.47 -17.17 12.00
N ILE A 81 -6.25 -16.13 11.66
CA ILE A 81 -5.67 -14.80 11.42
C ILE A 81 -5.21 -14.25 12.77
N THR A 82 -3.90 -14.16 12.97
CA THR A 82 -3.28 -13.57 14.17
C THR A 82 -2.91 -12.11 13.98
N GLU A 83 -2.55 -11.73 12.76
CA GLU A 83 -2.11 -10.40 12.40
C GLU A 83 -2.40 -10.10 10.92
N ARG A 84 -2.34 -8.82 10.56
CA ARG A 84 -2.49 -8.32 9.20
C ARG A 84 -1.38 -7.31 8.93
N SER A 85 -0.72 -7.43 7.77
CA SER A 85 0.19 -6.39 7.28
C SER A 85 -0.59 -5.10 6.96
N PRO A 86 -0.02 -3.91 7.21
CA PRO A 86 -0.60 -2.65 6.77
C PRO A 86 -1.03 -2.67 5.30
N ALA A 87 -2.11 -1.94 4.94
CA ALA A 87 -2.47 -1.81 3.53
C ALA A 87 -1.35 -1.16 2.73
N LEU A 88 -1.15 -1.64 1.50
CA LEU A 88 -0.24 -1.04 0.53
C LEU A 88 -1.02 -0.12 -0.41
N LEU A 89 -0.63 1.14 -0.50
CA LEU A 89 -1.03 2.02 -1.57
C LEU A 89 0.00 1.98 -2.69
N SER A 90 -0.49 2.01 -3.93
CA SER A 90 0.32 2.17 -5.12
C SER A 90 -0.16 3.35 -5.95
N LEU A 91 0.78 4.19 -6.36
CA LEU A 91 0.59 5.28 -7.31
C LEU A 91 1.44 4.99 -8.54
N ALA A 92 0.77 4.69 -9.65
CA ALA A 92 1.43 4.44 -10.92
C ALA A 92 2.25 5.66 -11.35
N PHE A 93 3.40 5.40 -11.97
CA PHE A 93 4.19 6.44 -12.60
C PHE A 93 3.42 7.07 -13.76
N ALA A 94 3.49 8.39 -13.88
CA ALA A 94 2.89 9.13 -14.99
C ALA A 94 3.62 8.89 -16.32
N GLY A 95 4.87 8.40 -16.27
CA GLY A 95 5.68 8.05 -17.43
C GLY A 95 7.11 7.66 -17.05
N SER A 96 7.93 7.36 -18.07
CA SER A 96 9.31 6.90 -17.88
C SER A 96 10.22 7.96 -17.25
N GLU A 97 9.98 9.26 -17.52
CA GLU A 97 10.78 10.34 -16.93
C GLU A 97 10.67 10.36 -15.40
N GLU A 98 9.47 10.13 -14.86
CA GLU A 98 9.26 10.06 -13.41
C GLU A 98 9.88 8.80 -12.80
N MET A 99 9.94 7.70 -13.56
CA MET A 99 10.60 6.48 -13.11
C MET A 99 12.10 6.66 -12.95
N ASP A 100 12.73 7.47 -13.82
CA ASP A 100 14.16 7.77 -13.74
C ASP A 100 14.49 8.56 -12.45
N ASP A 101 13.56 9.39 -11.97
CA ASP A 101 13.66 10.11 -10.69
C ASP A 101 13.39 9.23 -9.45
N TYR A 102 12.83 8.02 -9.65
CA TYR A 102 12.52 7.02 -8.61
C TYR A 102 13.22 5.68 -8.91
N PRO A 103 14.57 5.64 -8.83
CA PRO A 103 15.32 4.42 -9.10
C PRO A 103 14.95 3.34 -8.08
N SER A 104 14.85 2.09 -8.55
CA SER A 104 14.66 0.95 -7.66
C SER A 104 15.84 0.84 -6.70
N PRO A 105 15.62 0.76 -5.39
CA PRO A 105 16.69 0.52 -4.45
C PRO A 105 17.29 -0.88 -4.68
N GLU A 106 18.56 -1.06 -4.30
CA GLU A 106 19.15 -2.39 -4.23
C GLU A 106 18.43 -3.21 -3.16
N ALA A 107 18.21 -4.50 -3.43
CA ALA A 107 17.72 -5.42 -2.41
C ALA A 107 18.75 -5.50 -1.27
N THR A 108 18.36 -5.06 -0.08
CA THR A 108 19.15 -5.27 1.14
C THR A 108 18.74 -6.61 1.74
N ASP A 109 19.71 -7.52 1.90
CA ASP A 109 19.57 -8.82 2.61
C ASP A 109 18.93 -8.69 4.00
#